data_AF-A0A964CVN4-F1
#
_entry.id   AF-A0A964CVN4-F1
#
_cell.length_a   1.000
_cell.length_b   1.000
_cell.length_c   1.000
_cell.angle_alpha   90.00
_cell.angle_beta   90.00
_cell.angle_gamma   90.00
#
_symmetry.space_group_name_H-M   'P 1'
#
loop_
_entity.id
_entity.type
_entity.pdbx_description
1 polymer ?
#
loop_
_entity_poly.entity_id
_entity_poly.type
_entity_poly.pdbx_seq_one_letter_code
_entity_poly.pdbx_strand_id
1 'polypeptide(L)'
;MKVQVLSIQSAIAPNTHEVVLSVGTDTQKFIFTTEVNRVGEHLLQTTRGDRTFSEFFKFNQRVAMNVTNLVVKYYNRETVNLPADVGVLVTQETALSKQKPFENNSLADTESQLPTAVDGETRQRAIAILEQLPEAVLDEAVKFLESLYVKCDRLQ
;
A
#
# COMPACT_ATOMS: atom_id res chain seq x y z
N MET A 1 -10.04 14.93 -15.20
CA MET A 1 -9.92 16.34 -14.73
C MET A 1 -8.52 16.56 -14.19
N LYS A 2 -7.80 17.60 -14.64
CA LYS A 2 -6.44 17.88 -14.16
C LYS A 2 -6.46 18.27 -12.67
N VAL A 3 -5.48 17.82 -11.91
CA VAL A 3 -5.34 18.13 -10.49
C VAL A 3 -4.01 18.80 -10.20
N GLN A 4 -4.03 19.90 -9.46
CA GLN A 4 -2.81 20.56 -9.02
C GLN A 4 -2.88 20.89 -7.52
N VAL A 5 -1.75 20.79 -6.82
CA VAL A 5 -1.59 21.37 -5.49
C VAL A 5 -1.28 22.84 -5.65
N LEU A 6 -2.12 23.70 -5.07
CA LEU A 6 -1.96 25.15 -5.14
C LEU A 6 -1.15 25.68 -3.95
N SER A 7 -1.42 25.19 -2.75
CA SER A 7 -0.73 25.59 -1.53
C SER A 7 -0.69 24.46 -0.51
N ILE A 8 0.39 24.43 0.28
CA ILE A 8 0.52 23.62 1.48
C ILE A 8 0.91 24.59 2.60
N GLN A 9 0.14 24.61 3.68
CA GLN A 9 0.36 25.52 4.80
C GLN A 9 0.25 24.75 6.11
N SER A 10 1.03 25.13 7.11
CA SER A 10 0.87 24.57 8.47
C SER A 10 -0.48 25.01 9.05
N ALA A 11 -1.23 24.07 9.59
CA ALA A 11 -2.48 24.36 10.29
C ALA A 11 -2.23 24.57 11.80
N ILE A 12 -3.29 24.89 12.55
CA ILE A 12 -3.21 25.25 13.97
C ILE A 12 -2.68 24.07 14.82
N ALA A 13 -3.04 22.83 14.46
CA ALA A 13 -2.59 21.66 15.19
C ALA A 13 -1.16 21.25 14.81
N PRO A 14 -0.35 20.74 15.76
CA PRO A 14 1.01 20.33 15.50
C PRO A 14 1.05 19.22 14.44
N ASN A 15 2.05 19.30 13.54
CA ASN A 15 2.25 18.37 12.43
C ASN A 15 1.03 18.20 11.51
N THR A 16 0.16 19.22 11.43
CA THR A 16 -0.95 19.25 10.50
C THR A 16 -0.76 20.29 9.43
N HIS A 17 -1.24 19.97 8.22
CA HIS A 17 -1.08 20.81 7.04
C HIS A 17 -2.41 20.94 6.30
N GLU A 18 -2.82 22.17 6.01
CA GLU A 18 -3.89 22.45 5.06
C GLU A 18 -3.32 22.39 3.65
N VAL A 19 -3.91 21.54 2.81
CA VAL A 19 -3.54 21.37 1.41
C VAL A 19 -4.70 21.81 0.54
N VAL A 20 -4.44 22.78 -0.34
CA VAL A 20 -5.42 23.30 -1.28
C VAL A 20 -5.12 22.73 -2.66
N LEU A 21 -6.11 22.07 -3.27
CA LEU A 21 -6.04 21.45 -4.58
C LEU A 21 -6.96 22.16 -5.57
N SER A 22 -6.52 22.35 -6.80
CA SER A 22 -7.44 22.55 -7.93
C SER A 22 -7.77 21.21 -8.57
N VAL A 23 -9.05 20.99 -8.87
CA VAL A 23 -9.57 19.82 -9.57
C VAL A 23 -10.45 20.30 -10.72
N GLY A 24 -9.90 20.31 -11.93
CA GLY A 24 -10.57 20.97 -13.06
C GLY A 24 -10.76 22.46 -12.76
N THR A 25 -12.01 22.90 -12.61
CA THR A 25 -12.38 24.28 -12.25
C THR A 25 -12.58 24.48 -10.75
N ASP A 26 -12.68 23.39 -9.98
CA ASP A 26 -13.08 23.44 -8.59
C ASP A 26 -11.87 23.49 -7.67
N THR A 27 -12.03 24.09 -6.50
CA THR A 27 -11.00 24.09 -5.45
C THR A 27 -11.46 23.22 -4.29
N GLN A 28 -10.56 22.36 -3.82
CA GLN A 28 -10.80 21.46 -2.70
C GLN A 28 -9.75 21.70 -1.62
N LYS A 29 -10.15 21.53 -0.36
CA LYS A 29 -9.26 21.66 0.79
C LYS A 29 -9.27 20.37 1.60
N PHE A 30 -8.09 19.95 2.02
CA PHE A 30 -7.91 18.75 2.83
C PHE A 30 -6.90 19.01 3.92
N ILE A 31 -7.09 18.35 5.06
CA ILE A 31 -6.13 18.35 6.16
C ILE A 31 -5.27 17.10 6.09
N PHE A 32 -3.97 17.28 6.22
CA PHE A 32 -3.01 16.20 6.36
C PHE A 32 -2.41 16.23 7.76
N THR A 33 -2.12 15.05 8.30
CA THR A 33 -1.41 14.88 9.57
C THR A 33 -0.17 14.02 9.32
N THR A 34 0.97 14.47 9.84
CA THR A 34 2.22 13.71 9.85
C THR A 34 2.54 13.26 11.27
N GLU A 35 2.78 11.97 11.44
CA GLU A 35 3.19 11.35 12.71
C GLU A 35 4.55 10.69 12.51
N VAL A 36 5.45 10.84 13.47
CA VAL A 36 6.76 10.16 13.48
C VAL A 36 6.78 9.25 14.69
N ASN A 37 6.82 7.94 14.44
CA ASN A 37 6.80 6.91 15.46
C ASN A 37 8.11 6.12 15.45
N ARG A 38 8.59 5.70 16.63
CA ARG A 38 9.76 4.82 16.73
C ARG A 38 9.31 3.35 16.74
N VAL A 39 9.90 2.54 15.87
CA VAL A 39 9.70 1.08 15.83
C VAL A 39 11.07 0.42 15.91
N GLY A 40 11.41 -0.10 17.09
CA GLY A 40 12.77 -0.56 17.40
C GLY A 40 13.79 0.58 17.30
N GLU A 41 14.77 0.42 16.41
CA GLU A 41 15.80 1.43 16.12
C GLU A 41 15.44 2.35 14.93
N HIS A 42 14.29 2.15 14.31
CA HIS A 42 13.87 2.93 13.13
C HIS A 42 12.84 4.00 13.49
N LEU A 43 12.93 5.16 12.84
CA LEU A 43 11.89 6.18 12.85
C LEU A 43 11.02 6.00 11.60
N LEU A 44 9.73 5.76 11.81
CA LEU A 44 8.73 5.65 10.75
C LEU A 44 7.89 6.93 10.72
N GLN A 45 7.91 7.60 9.57
CA GLN A 45 7.05 8.73 9.29
C GLN A 45 5.80 8.29 8.53
N THR A 46 4.64 8.62 9.07
CA THR A 46 3.34 8.38 8.44
C THR A 46 2.67 9.71 8.17
N THR A 47 2.41 10.02 6.89
CA THR A 47 1.63 11.19 6.49
C THR A 47 0.31 10.71 5.89
N ARG A 48 -0.82 11.15 6.47
CA ARG A 48 -2.16 10.78 6.03
C ARG A 48 -3.05 12.00 5.80
N GLY A 49 -3.85 11.96 4.75
CA GLY A 49 -4.95 12.90 4.57
C GLY A 49 -6.14 12.53 5.48
N ASP A 50 -7.03 13.48 5.68
CA ASP A 50 -8.30 13.27 6.36
C ASP A 50 -9.20 12.25 5.63
N ARG A 51 -10.33 11.92 6.26
CA ARG A 51 -11.30 10.98 5.69
C ARG A 51 -11.84 11.49 4.36
N THR A 52 -12.09 12.79 4.24
CA THR A 52 -12.60 13.41 3.01
C THR A 52 -11.63 13.27 1.84
N PHE A 53 -10.32 13.40 2.09
CA PHE A 53 -9.28 13.15 1.10
C PHE A 53 -9.30 11.69 0.63
N SER A 54 -9.36 10.77 1.58
CA SER A 54 -9.33 9.33 1.29
C SER A 54 -10.54 8.88 0.46
N GLU A 55 -11.74 9.38 0.79
CA GLU A 55 -12.95 9.09 0.02
C GLU A 55 -12.89 9.74 -1.37
N PHE A 56 -12.42 10.98 -1.47
CA PHE A 56 -12.32 11.68 -2.75
C PHE A 56 -11.35 10.99 -3.73
N PHE A 57 -10.23 10.48 -3.24
CA PHE A 57 -9.20 9.83 -4.06
C PHE A 57 -9.24 8.29 -4.05
N LYS A 58 -10.29 7.67 -3.50
CA LYS A 58 -10.40 6.21 -3.35
C LYS A 58 -10.02 5.40 -4.59
N PHE A 59 -10.45 5.86 -5.77
CA PHE A 59 -10.18 5.21 -7.06
C PHE A 59 -9.02 5.83 -7.85
N ASN A 60 -8.41 6.89 -7.31
CA ASN A 60 -7.38 7.70 -7.97
C ASN A 60 -6.10 7.73 -7.11
N GLN A 61 -5.70 6.56 -6.61
CA GLN A 61 -4.61 6.41 -5.63
C GLN A 61 -3.27 7.00 -6.10
N ARG A 62 -2.96 6.94 -7.40
CA ARG A 62 -1.74 7.55 -7.95
C ARG A 62 -1.71 9.06 -7.73
N VAL A 63 -2.84 9.74 -7.94
CA VAL A 63 -2.96 11.18 -7.68
C VAL A 63 -2.86 11.43 -6.17
N ALA A 64 -3.53 10.61 -5.36
CA ALA A 64 -3.45 10.69 -3.90
C ALA A 64 -2.00 10.62 -3.40
N MET A 65 -1.24 9.63 -3.89
CA MET A 65 0.16 9.41 -3.53
C MET A 65 1.05 10.58 -3.96
N ASN A 66 0.82 11.15 -5.14
CA ASN A 66 1.55 12.34 -5.59
C ASN A 66 1.30 13.55 -4.69
N VAL A 67 0.06 13.76 -4.26
CA VAL A 67 -0.28 14.83 -3.29
C VAL A 67 0.43 14.58 -1.96
N THR A 68 0.31 13.37 -1.40
CA THR A 68 0.94 13.00 -0.13
C THR A 68 2.46 13.18 -0.19
N ASN A 69 3.11 12.82 -1.30
CA ASN A 69 4.55 13.02 -1.48
C ASN A 69 4.96 14.50 -1.39
N LEU A 70 4.14 15.43 -1.91
CA LEU A 70 4.41 16.86 -1.78
C LEU A 70 4.29 17.33 -0.33
N VAL A 71 3.33 16.78 0.43
CA VAL A 71 3.18 17.08 1.87
C VAL A 71 4.35 16.54 2.67
N VAL A 72 4.83 15.33 2.37
CA VAL A 72 6.02 14.74 3.00
C VAL A 72 7.24 15.64 2.77
N LYS A 73 7.47 16.08 1.53
CA LYS A 73 8.56 17.01 1.19
C LYS A 73 8.45 18.32 1.97
N TYR A 74 7.24 18.89 2.01
CA TYR A 74 6.98 20.11 2.76
C TYR A 74 7.29 19.94 4.27
N TYR A 75 6.85 18.83 4.87
CA TYR A 75 7.13 18.51 6.26
C TYR A 75 8.64 18.39 6.54
N ASN A 76 9.37 17.75 5.63
CA ASN A 76 10.82 17.58 5.70
C ASN A 76 11.62 18.86 5.39
N ARG A 77 10.94 20.01 5.18
CA ARG A 77 11.54 21.29 4.78
C ARG A 77 12.30 21.21 3.45
N GLU A 78 11.92 20.27 2.59
CA GLU A 78 12.40 20.21 1.21
C GLU A 78 11.71 21.28 0.36
N THR A 79 12.36 21.67 -0.74
CA THR A 79 11.77 22.64 -1.67
C THR A 79 10.58 22.04 -2.40
N VAL A 80 9.42 22.71 -2.30
CA VAL A 80 8.20 22.35 -3.03
C VAL A 80 7.80 23.50 -3.93
N ASN A 81 7.87 23.30 -5.25
CA ASN A 81 7.45 24.29 -6.23
C ASN A 81 5.94 24.21 -6.43
N LEU A 82 5.21 25.26 -6.04
CA LEU A 82 3.75 25.35 -6.18
C LEU A 82 3.37 26.49 -7.13
N PRO A 83 2.30 26.34 -7.93
CA PRO A 83 1.43 25.17 -8.00
C PRO A 83 2.07 23.95 -8.69
N ALA A 84 1.79 22.75 -8.18
CA ALA A 84 2.37 21.49 -8.67
C ALA A 84 1.32 20.59 -9.34
N ASP A 85 1.60 20.09 -10.54
CA ASP A 85 0.76 19.11 -11.22
C ASP A 85 0.91 17.72 -10.58
N VAL A 86 -0.20 17.12 -10.15
CA VAL A 86 -0.22 15.81 -9.48
C VAL A 86 -0.94 14.74 -10.31
N GLY A 87 -1.42 15.09 -11.50
CA GLY A 87 -1.99 14.18 -12.47
C GLY A 87 -3.44 14.46 -12.82
N VAL A 88 -4.15 13.42 -13.25
CA VAL A 88 -5.51 13.53 -13.78
C VAL A 88 -6.43 12.60 -13.01
N LEU A 89 -7.50 13.16 -12.43
CA LEU A 89 -8.61 12.39 -11.89
C LEU A 89 -9.42 11.78 -13.02
N VAL A 90 -9.65 10.47 -12.90
CA VAL A 90 -10.56 9.71 -13.75
C VAL A 90 -11.85 9.41 -12.99
N THR A 91 -12.95 9.24 -13.73
CA THR A 91 -14.22 8.81 -13.14
C THR A 91 -14.08 7.42 -12.55
N GLN A 92 -14.95 7.07 -11.59
CA GLN A 92 -14.97 5.74 -10.99
C GLN A 92 -15.07 4.64 -12.06
N GLU A 93 -15.97 4.79 -13.04
CA GLU A 93 -16.13 3.84 -14.15
C GLU A 93 -14.83 3.65 -14.94
N THR A 94 -14.11 4.74 -15.22
CA THR A 94 -12.83 4.71 -15.94
C THR A 94 -11.70 4.13 -15.08
N ALA A 95 -11.72 4.37 -13.76
CA ALA A 95 -10.75 3.80 -12.84
C ALA A 95 -10.94 2.28 -12.74
N LEU A 96 -12.18 1.83 -12.57
CA LEU A 96 -12.55 0.42 -12.49
C LEU A 96 -12.26 -0.32 -13.80
N SER A 97 -12.51 0.29 -14.96
CA SER A 97 -12.18 -0.33 -16.25
C SER A 97 -10.68 -0.48 -16.52
N LYS A 98 -9.84 0.30 -15.83
CA LYS A 98 -8.38 0.22 -15.89
C LYS A 98 -7.76 -0.62 -14.78
N GLN A 99 -8.55 -1.03 -13.77
CA GLN A 99 -8.07 -2.01 -12.83
C GLN A 99 -7.82 -3.28 -13.63
N LYS A 100 -6.58 -3.77 -13.59
CA LYS A 100 -6.31 -5.13 -14.06
C LYS A 100 -7.29 -6.03 -13.31
N PRO A 101 -8.05 -6.89 -14.01
CA PRO A 101 -8.63 -8.03 -13.35
C PRO A 101 -7.52 -8.66 -12.52
N PHE A 102 -7.82 -9.08 -11.30
CA PHE A 102 -6.96 -10.08 -10.70
C PHE A 102 -6.97 -11.24 -11.69
N GLU A 103 -5.89 -11.37 -12.46
CA GLU A 103 -5.58 -12.62 -13.12
C GLU A 103 -5.44 -13.58 -11.95
N ASN A 104 -6.54 -14.28 -11.62
CA ASN A 104 -6.39 -15.65 -11.20
C ASN A 104 -5.60 -16.25 -12.34
N ASN A 105 -4.29 -16.37 -12.15
CA ASN A 105 -3.49 -17.29 -12.95
C ASN A 105 -4.17 -18.65 -12.77
N SER A 106 -5.14 -18.94 -13.65
CA SER A 106 -5.44 -20.29 -14.04
C SER A 106 -4.10 -20.81 -14.52
N LEU A 107 -3.60 -21.83 -13.82
CA LEU A 107 -2.32 -22.51 -14.02
C LEU A 107 -2.28 -23.25 -15.39
N ALA A 108 -2.72 -22.61 -16.48
CA ALA A 108 -2.86 -23.23 -17.79
C ALA A 108 -1.61 -23.03 -18.67
N ASP A 109 -0.81 -21.99 -18.47
CA ASP A 109 0.37 -21.72 -19.32
C ASP A 109 1.69 -22.22 -18.72
N THR A 110 1.64 -23.31 -17.96
CA THR A 110 2.85 -24.10 -17.61
C THR A 110 2.57 -25.57 -17.89
N GLU A 111 2.29 -25.91 -19.15
CA GLU A 111 2.20 -27.28 -19.67
C GLU A 111 3.53 -28.05 -19.65
N SER A 112 4.33 -27.96 -18.57
CA SER A 112 5.48 -28.86 -18.40
C SER A 112 5.81 -29.27 -16.97
N GLN A 113 5.08 -28.79 -15.94
CA GLN A 113 5.14 -29.40 -14.61
C GLN A 113 3.77 -29.29 -13.92
N LEU A 114 2.99 -30.37 -14.00
CA LEU A 114 1.79 -30.58 -13.17
C LEU A 114 2.16 -30.34 -11.69
N PRO A 115 1.54 -29.40 -10.97
CA PRO A 115 1.24 -29.64 -9.56
C PRO A 115 0.00 -30.52 -9.58
N THR A 116 0.17 -31.82 -9.36
CA THR A 116 -0.95 -32.71 -9.05
C THR A 116 -1.76 -32.04 -7.95
N ALA A 117 -3.01 -31.68 -8.25
CA ALA A 117 -3.96 -31.26 -7.24
C ALA A 117 -3.91 -32.34 -6.15
N VAL A 118 -3.40 -31.96 -4.97
CA VAL A 118 -3.28 -32.88 -3.86
C VAL A 118 -4.70 -33.30 -3.53
N ASP A 119 -5.03 -34.54 -3.88
CA ASP A 119 -6.33 -35.15 -3.65
C ASP A 119 -6.76 -34.88 -2.20
N GLY A 120 -8.03 -34.57 -2.00
CA GLY A 120 -8.55 -34.11 -0.69
C GLY A 120 -8.24 -35.11 0.43
N GLU A 121 -8.15 -36.39 0.07
CA GLU A 121 -7.76 -37.48 0.95
C GLU A 121 -6.28 -37.40 1.36
N THR A 122 -5.40 -37.01 0.43
CA THR A 122 -3.96 -36.82 0.69
C THR A 122 -3.74 -35.62 1.62
N ARG A 123 -4.52 -34.54 1.46
CA ARG A 123 -4.50 -33.38 2.37
C ARG A 123 -4.93 -33.76 3.78
N GLN A 124 -6.00 -34.56 3.91
CA GLN A 124 -6.49 -35.01 5.21
C GLN A 124 -5.50 -35.96 5.91
N ARG A 125 -4.83 -36.85 5.17
CA ARG A 125 -3.76 -37.70 5.71
C ARG A 125 -2.56 -36.88 6.17
N ALA A 126 -2.18 -35.84 5.42
CA ALA A 126 -1.08 -34.96 5.82
C ALA A 126 -1.40 -34.22 7.13
N ILE A 127 -2.64 -33.74 7.29
CA ILE A 127 -3.10 -33.09 8.54
C ILE A 127 -3.07 -34.09 9.72
N ALA A 128 -3.58 -35.30 9.52
CA ALA A 128 -3.57 -36.33 10.56
C ALA A 128 -2.16 -36.75 10.99
N ILE A 129 -1.19 -36.73 10.07
CA ILE A 129 0.23 -36.99 10.39
C ILE A 129 0.79 -35.83 11.22
N LEU A 130 0.53 -34.58 10.84
CA LEU A 130 0.99 -33.40 11.57
C LEU A 130 0.45 -33.36 13.01
N GLU A 131 -0.80 -33.76 13.22
CA GLU A 131 -1.42 -33.83 14.56
C GLU A 131 -0.81 -34.91 15.46
N GLN A 132 -0.15 -35.92 14.89
CA GLN A 132 0.51 -37.00 15.63
C GLN A 132 1.99 -36.71 15.92
N LEU A 133 2.56 -35.64 15.37
CA LEU A 133 3.96 -35.29 15.61
C LEU A 133 4.14 -34.62 16.98
N PRO A 134 5.24 -34.92 17.70
CA PRO A 134 5.59 -34.20 18.92
C PRO A 134 5.77 -32.71 18.63
N GLU A 135 5.22 -31.87 19.51
CA GLU A 135 5.22 -30.40 19.37
C GLU A 135 6.62 -29.81 19.14
N ALA A 136 7.65 -30.40 19.75
CA ALA A 136 9.05 -30.01 19.55
C ALA A 136 9.54 -30.12 18.08
N VAL A 137 9.02 -31.09 17.32
CA VAL A 137 9.37 -31.30 15.90
C VAL A 137 8.62 -30.30 15.00
N LEU A 138 7.39 -29.94 15.38
CA LEU A 138 6.62 -28.88 14.70
C LEU A 138 7.29 -27.52 14.87
N ASP A 139 7.75 -27.20 16.09
CA ASP A 139 8.48 -25.96 16.38
C ASP A 139 9.79 -25.83 15.60
N GLU A 140 10.52 -26.93 15.43
CA GLU A 140 11.74 -26.95 14.62
C GLU A 140 11.45 -26.73 13.13
N ALA A 141 10.38 -27.35 12.62
CA ALA A 141 9.93 -27.15 11.24
C ALA A 141 9.49 -25.72 10.96
N VAL A 142 8.78 -25.08 11.89
CA VAL A 142 8.37 -23.67 11.80
C VAL A 142 9.59 -22.76 11.80
N LYS A 143 10.54 -22.95 12.73
CA LYS A 143 11.80 -22.18 12.76
C LYS A 143 12.61 -22.32 11.49
N PHE A 144 12.65 -23.52 10.91
CA PHE A 144 13.32 -23.76 9.64
C PHE A 144 12.66 -22.97 8.50
N LEU A 145 11.33 -22.97 8.40
CA LEU A 145 10.59 -22.20 7.39
C LEU A 145 10.78 -20.69 7.56
N GLU A 146 10.76 -20.18 8.80
CA GLU A 146 11.06 -18.78 9.10
C GLU A 146 12.50 -18.41 8.67
N SER A 147 13.47 -19.31 8.88
CA SER A 147 14.86 -19.09 8.46
C SER A 147 15.03 -19.02 6.93
N LEU A 148 14.19 -19.74 6.18
CA LEU A 148 14.17 -19.67 4.71
C LEU A 148 13.56 -18.36 4.23
N TYR A 149 12.52 -17.86 4.90
CA TYR A 149 11.91 -16.58 4.58
C TYR A 149 12.89 -15.40 4.75
N VAL A 150 13.67 -15.41 5.85
CA VAL A 150 14.70 -14.40 6.11
C VAL A 150 15.87 -14.47 5.12
N LYS A 151 16.19 -15.67 4.60
CA LYS A 151 17.27 -15.82 3.59
C LYS A 151 16.86 -15.30 2.21
N CYS A 152 15.59 -15.39 1.83
CA CYS A 152 15.09 -14.82 0.58
C CYS A 152 15.14 -13.28 0.58
N ASP A 153 14.93 -12.62 1.72
CA ASP A 153 15.01 -11.15 1.86
C ASP A 153 16.44 -10.59 1.80
N ARG A 154 17.47 -11.43 1.98
CA ARG A 154 18.88 -11.00 1.93
C ARG A 154 19.56 -11.20 0.57
N LEU A 155 18.82 -11.69 -0.44
CA LEU A 155 19.32 -11.94 -1.79
C LEU A 155 18.81 -10.92 -2.83
N GLN A 156 18.28 -9.77 -2.38
CA GLN A 156 18.02 -8.59 -3.20
C GLN A 156 19.05 -7.49 -2.88
#